data_AF-A0A832K0X4-F1
#
_entry.id   AF-A0A832K0X4-F1
#
_cell.length_a   1.000
_cell.length_b   1.000
_cell.length_c   1.000
_cell.angle_alpha   90.00
_cell.angle_beta   90.00
_cell.angle_gamma   90.00
#
_symmetry.space_group_name_H-M   'P 1'
#
loop_
_entity.id
_entity.type
_entity.pdbx_description
1 polymer ?
#
loop_
_entity_poly.entity_id
_entity_poly.type
_entity_poly.pdbx_seq_one_letter_code
_entity_poly.pdbx_strand_id
1 'polypeptide(L)'
;MIAQTYNSGFALGHDSYNAMGTGSDGRIYYVLSSENIDQGARMFSFDPKTRRIKELGDLTEACGEKGLKAIPQGKSHVNFVEMDRKLFFATHVGVYSIIDGKETLGVPPPGYKPYPGGHLLSYDLRSGKFEDYGIAPNREGVLTFNMDTRRGRMFALTWPSGIFFRYDLATRQQRSFGKMCADGEDGVGPTYRTVCRSIAVDLDDGSAYFTTSEGTILRYDARTDSVAPVAGEDMKKDYLGWYDPTSPGHMGYNWRQVFWRAKDKMIYGVHGNSGYLFRFDPRAPRLELLERITSEPSRRCGMFDQFSYGYLGFALGPDHKTIHYLTGGPIYIDGKRLAGKASTAMGEAKGLENLHLVTYDLEKHRYTDHGAVFYPDGQRPLYVNAIALGRDGMVYTLPRITENGKTRSDLVAFPGPLK
;
A
#
# COMPACT_ATOMS: atom_id res chain seq x y z
N MET A 1 -5.77 -22.37 -5.28
CA MET A 1 -4.70 -22.09 -6.25
C MET A 1 -3.36 -22.42 -5.63
N ILE A 2 -2.38 -22.86 -6.43
CA ILE A 2 -1.01 -23.11 -5.97
C ILE A 2 -0.11 -21.98 -6.47
N ALA A 3 0.67 -21.40 -5.56
CA ALA A 3 1.57 -20.30 -5.85
C ALA A 3 3.01 -20.78 -6.00
N GLN A 4 3.73 -20.16 -6.94
CA GLN A 4 5.15 -20.37 -7.17
C GLN A 4 5.95 -19.29 -6.44
N THR A 5 6.98 -19.71 -5.69
CA THR A 5 7.94 -18.81 -5.05
C THR A 5 9.12 -18.53 -5.98
N TYR A 6 9.66 -17.32 -5.89
CA TYR A 6 10.91 -16.93 -6.55
C TYR A 6 11.85 -16.34 -5.50
N ASN A 7 13.12 -16.72 -5.56
CA ASN A 7 14.11 -16.30 -4.58
C ASN A 7 14.98 -15.18 -5.16
N SER A 8 14.88 -13.99 -4.59
CA SER A 8 15.68 -12.81 -4.93
C SER A 8 17.14 -12.91 -4.46
N GLY A 9 17.43 -13.80 -3.52
CA GLY A 9 18.71 -13.88 -2.81
C GLY A 9 18.81 -12.90 -1.63
N PHE A 10 17.79 -12.08 -1.36
CA PHE A 10 17.80 -11.11 -0.28
C PHE A 10 17.23 -11.69 1.02
N ALA A 11 18.11 -12.30 1.82
CA ALA A 11 17.72 -12.99 3.06
C ALA A 11 17.11 -12.07 4.13
N LEU A 12 17.35 -10.75 4.05
CA LEU A 12 16.81 -9.74 4.97
C LEU A 12 15.40 -9.25 4.59
N GLY A 13 14.82 -9.79 3.52
CA GLY A 13 13.50 -9.39 3.04
C GLY A 13 12.44 -9.47 4.14
N HIS A 14 11.85 -8.33 4.48
CA HIS A 14 10.79 -8.19 5.47
C HIS A 14 9.48 -7.74 4.80
N ASP A 15 8.39 -7.68 5.57
CA ASP A 15 7.04 -7.29 5.13
C ASP A 15 7.04 -6.06 4.22
N SER A 16 6.33 -6.18 3.10
CA SER A 16 6.25 -5.15 2.06
C SER A 16 4.82 -4.65 1.91
N TYR A 17 4.67 -3.35 1.64
CA TYR A 17 3.37 -2.67 1.57
C TYR A 17 3.28 -1.88 0.27
N ASN A 18 2.28 -2.17 -0.57
CA ASN A 18 2.16 -1.67 -1.95
C ASN A 18 3.36 -2.08 -2.81
N ALA A 19 4.49 -1.37 -2.69
CA ALA A 19 5.89 -1.68 -3.05
C ALA A 19 6.14 -2.55 -4.31
N MET A 20 5.20 -2.58 -5.26
CA MET A 20 5.19 -3.50 -6.38
C MET A 20 4.35 -2.89 -7.51
N GLY A 21 4.69 -3.22 -8.76
CA GLY A 21 3.96 -2.78 -9.94
C GLY A 21 4.42 -3.50 -11.20
N THR A 22 3.62 -3.42 -12.25
CA THR A 22 3.98 -3.91 -13.59
C THR A 22 4.41 -2.74 -14.46
N GLY A 23 5.65 -2.77 -14.93
CA GLY A 23 6.18 -1.73 -15.81
C GLY A 23 5.64 -1.85 -17.25
N SER A 24 5.77 -0.77 -18.01
CA SER A 24 5.35 -0.73 -19.42
C SER A 24 6.13 -1.71 -20.32
N ASP A 25 7.29 -2.16 -19.87
CA ASP A 25 8.10 -3.21 -20.51
C ASP A 25 7.62 -4.64 -20.18
N GLY A 26 6.60 -4.78 -19.33
CA GLY A 26 6.00 -6.04 -18.93
C GLY A 26 6.72 -6.76 -17.78
N ARG A 27 7.75 -6.15 -17.19
CA ARG A 27 8.41 -6.68 -16.00
C ARG A 27 7.66 -6.31 -14.73
N ILE A 28 7.86 -7.13 -13.69
CA ILE A 28 7.34 -6.87 -12.35
C ILE A 28 8.45 -6.20 -11.55
N TYR A 29 8.20 -5.00 -11.05
CA TYR A 29 9.11 -4.26 -10.20
C TYR A 29 8.62 -4.33 -8.78
N TYR A 30 9.54 -4.45 -7.82
CA TYR A 30 9.20 -4.52 -6.42
C TYR A 30 10.34 -4.08 -5.51
N VAL A 31 9.99 -3.66 -4.29
CA VAL A 31 10.93 -3.36 -3.20
C VAL A 31 10.73 -4.37 -2.09
N LEU A 32 11.81 -5.01 -1.63
CA LEU A 32 11.81 -5.79 -0.41
C LEU A 32 12.34 -4.94 0.74
N SER A 33 11.52 -4.83 1.79
CA SER A 33 11.85 -4.14 3.03
C SER A 33 13.01 -4.79 3.78
N SER A 34 13.66 -4.02 4.64
CA SER A 34 14.67 -4.46 5.61
C SER A 34 14.46 -3.70 6.91
N GLU A 35 14.51 -4.42 8.03
CA GLU A 35 14.56 -3.87 9.39
C GLU A 35 15.99 -3.82 9.95
N ASN A 36 16.99 -4.14 9.12
CA ASN A 36 18.38 -4.15 9.51
C ASN A 36 18.96 -2.72 9.54
N ILE A 37 19.74 -2.38 10.57
CA ILE A 37 20.34 -1.04 10.73
C ILE A 37 21.46 -0.74 9.71
N ASP A 38 22.09 -1.77 9.16
CA ASP A 38 23.24 -1.66 8.23
C ASP A 38 22.85 -1.79 6.77
N GLN A 39 21.61 -2.21 6.47
CA GLN A 39 21.16 -2.49 5.11
C GLN A 39 19.73 -1.98 4.90
N GLY A 40 19.57 -1.08 3.94
CA GLY A 40 18.26 -0.57 3.54
C GLY A 40 17.44 -1.59 2.73
N ALA A 41 16.27 -1.14 2.31
CA ALA A 41 15.46 -1.89 1.35
C ALA A 41 16.17 -1.99 0.00
N ARG A 42 15.85 -3.04 -0.75
CA ARG A 42 16.38 -3.26 -2.10
C ARG A 42 15.26 -3.34 -3.12
N MET A 43 15.48 -2.72 -4.28
CA MET A 43 14.58 -2.80 -5.42
C MET A 43 15.00 -3.92 -6.36
N PHE A 44 14.03 -4.63 -6.92
CA PHE A 44 14.20 -5.76 -7.83
C PHE A 44 13.30 -5.59 -9.05
N SER A 45 13.69 -6.28 -10.13
CA SER A 45 12.79 -6.60 -11.24
C SER A 45 12.72 -8.10 -11.44
N PHE A 46 11.56 -8.58 -11.83
CA PHE A 46 11.32 -9.94 -12.31
C PHE A 46 10.84 -9.88 -13.75
N ASP A 47 11.45 -10.69 -14.60
CA ASP A 47 11.07 -10.83 -16.00
C ASP A 47 10.23 -12.10 -16.16
N PRO A 48 8.89 -11.99 -16.38
CA PRO A 48 8.02 -13.15 -16.48
C PRO A 48 8.38 -14.13 -17.61
N LYS A 49 8.99 -13.64 -18.69
CA LYS A 49 9.35 -14.46 -19.85
C LYS A 49 10.53 -15.35 -19.55
N THR A 50 11.53 -14.81 -18.86
CA THR A 50 12.77 -15.55 -18.54
C THR A 50 12.78 -16.16 -17.13
N ARG A 51 11.81 -15.76 -16.29
CA ARG A 51 11.69 -16.11 -14.87
C ARG A 51 12.93 -15.73 -14.06
N ARG A 52 13.59 -14.63 -14.43
CA ARG A 52 14.80 -14.14 -13.76
C ARG A 52 14.51 -12.92 -12.92
N ILE A 53 15.06 -12.92 -11.71
CA ILE A 53 15.12 -11.74 -10.84
C ILE A 53 16.44 -11.01 -11.08
N LYS A 54 16.39 -9.69 -11.08
CA LYS A 54 17.56 -8.80 -11.08
C LYS A 54 17.41 -7.78 -9.96
N GLU A 55 18.39 -7.71 -9.08
CA GLU A 55 18.54 -6.59 -8.14
C GLU A 55 18.88 -5.31 -8.89
N LEU A 56 18.18 -4.23 -8.56
CA LEU A 56 18.30 -2.92 -9.22
C LEU A 56 19.06 -1.91 -8.38
N GLY A 57 19.04 -2.05 -7.05
CA GLY A 57 19.85 -1.25 -6.12
C GLY A 57 19.31 -1.20 -4.70
N ASP A 58 20.14 -0.68 -3.79
CA ASP A 58 19.80 -0.35 -2.41
C ASP A 58 19.21 1.07 -2.32
N LEU A 59 18.13 1.24 -1.55
CA LEU A 59 17.43 2.51 -1.49
C LEU A 59 18.17 3.58 -0.68
N THR A 60 19.00 3.19 0.29
CA THR A 60 19.87 4.12 1.04
C THR A 60 20.96 4.65 0.12
N GLU A 61 21.51 3.81 -0.74
CA GLU A 61 22.45 4.23 -1.79
C GLU A 61 21.79 5.11 -2.84
N ALA A 62 20.56 4.78 -3.28
CA ALA A 62 19.80 5.59 -4.23
C ALA A 62 19.51 7.02 -3.71
N CYS A 63 19.34 7.18 -2.40
CA CYS A 63 19.19 8.47 -1.72
C CYS A 63 20.52 9.20 -1.45
N GLY A 64 21.67 8.62 -1.82
CA GLY A 64 22.99 9.19 -1.56
C GLY A 64 23.44 9.10 -0.09
N GLU A 65 22.85 8.19 0.69
CA GLU A 65 23.02 8.11 2.14
C GLU A 65 23.93 6.97 2.60
N LYS A 66 24.52 6.24 1.66
CA LYS A 66 25.44 5.14 1.93
C LYS A 66 26.60 5.59 2.81
N GLY A 67 26.82 4.88 3.91
CA GLY A 67 27.93 5.15 4.84
C GLY A 67 27.70 6.32 5.81
N LEU A 68 26.54 6.98 5.79
CA LEU A 68 26.23 8.07 6.74
C LEU A 68 26.12 7.62 8.20
N LYS A 69 26.01 6.30 8.44
CA LYS A 69 25.66 5.68 9.73
C LYS A 69 24.42 6.36 10.31
N ALA A 70 23.33 6.35 9.54
CA ALA A 70 22.01 6.78 9.98
C ALA A 70 21.05 5.60 9.88
N ILE A 71 19.87 5.69 10.50
CA ILE A 71 18.80 4.72 10.23
C ILE A 71 18.54 4.70 8.72
N PRO A 72 18.57 3.53 8.05
CA PRO A 72 18.56 3.45 6.60
C PRO A 72 17.16 3.64 6.00
N GLN A 73 17.12 3.81 4.68
CA GLN A 73 15.91 3.76 3.86
C GLN A 73 15.43 2.31 3.75
N GLY A 74 14.80 1.82 4.83
CA GLY A 74 14.53 0.40 5.03
C GLY A 74 13.23 -0.11 4.39
N LYS A 75 12.39 0.75 3.82
CA LYS A 75 11.12 0.34 3.20
C LYS A 75 10.73 1.21 2.01
N SER A 76 9.77 0.72 1.23
CA SER A 76 8.82 1.54 0.48
C SER A 76 7.41 1.09 0.87
N HIS A 77 6.50 2.05 1.09
CA HIS A 77 5.11 1.79 1.49
C HIS A 77 4.10 2.06 0.35
N VAL A 78 4.59 2.38 -0.84
CA VAL A 78 3.79 2.98 -1.90
C VAL A 78 3.91 2.21 -3.21
N ASN A 79 2.88 2.31 -4.06
CA ASN A 79 2.91 1.72 -5.39
C ASN A 79 3.84 2.52 -6.30
N PHE A 80 4.35 1.88 -7.36
CA PHE A 80 5.00 2.60 -8.44
C PHE A 80 3.96 3.31 -9.32
N VAL A 81 4.24 4.56 -9.67
CA VAL A 81 3.50 5.28 -10.71
C VAL A 81 4.45 5.50 -11.89
N GLU A 82 4.09 5.00 -13.07
CA GLU A 82 4.95 5.14 -14.25
C GLU A 82 4.60 6.40 -15.06
N MET A 83 5.63 7.19 -15.38
CA MET A 83 5.55 8.30 -16.34
C MET A 83 6.86 8.35 -17.13
N ASP A 84 6.79 8.47 -18.46
CA ASP A 84 7.96 8.56 -19.34
C ASP A 84 9.02 7.45 -19.16
N ARG A 85 8.56 6.22 -18.89
CA ARG A 85 9.40 5.06 -18.56
C ARG A 85 10.29 5.26 -17.32
N LYS A 86 9.82 6.08 -16.37
CA LYS A 86 10.35 6.15 -15.02
C LYS A 86 9.29 5.66 -14.04
N LEU A 87 9.68 4.80 -13.11
CA LEU A 87 8.83 4.38 -12.00
C LEU A 87 9.04 5.34 -10.84
N PHE A 88 8.05 6.17 -10.55
CA PHE A 88 8.05 7.08 -9.41
C PHE A 88 7.48 6.41 -8.16
N PHE A 89 8.14 6.61 -7.04
CA PHE A 89 7.77 6.02 -5.75
C PHE A 89 8.45 6.81 -4.62
N ALA A 90 8.38 6.30 -3.39
CA ALA A 90 8.99 6.94 -2.24
C ALA A 90 9.53 5.95 -1.22
N THR A 91 10.46 6.40 -0.40
CA THR A 91 11.07 5.61 0.67
C THR A 91 10.39 5.86 2.02
N HIS A 92 10.55 4.87 2.90
CA HIS A 92 10.05 4.88 4.25
C HIS A 92 11.09 4.25 5.19
N VAL A 93 10.98 4.55 6.48
CA VAL A 93 11.85 3.98 7.51
C VAL A 93 11.61 2.47 7.65
N GLY A 94 12.66 1.70 7.94
CA GLY A 94 12.54 0.26 8.22
C GLY A 94 12.92 -0.16 9.64
N VAL A 95 13.62 0.70 10.37
CA VAL A 95 14.01 0.45 11.77
C VAL A 95 13.09 1.25 12.68
N TYR A 96 12.27 0.55 13.46
CA TYR A 96 11.33 1.14 14.41
C TYR A 96 11.78 0.91 15.84
N SER A 97 11.19 1.67 16.75
CA SER A 97 11.18 1.36 18.17
C SER A 97 9.75 1.06 18.59
N ILE A 98 9.56 0.14 19.54
CA ILE A 98 8.26 -0.14 20.11
C ILE A 98 8.17 0.54 21.47
N ILE A 99 7.36 1.59 21.56
CA ILE A 99 7.12 2.34 22.80
C ILE A 99 5.62 2.24 23.10
N ASP A 100 5.27 1.76 24.30
CA ASP A 100 3.88 1.53 24.73
C ASP A 100 3.05 0.71 23.72
N GLY A 101 3.68 -0.28 23.09
CA GLY A 101 3.04 -1.18 22.13
C GLY A 101 2.78 -0.57 20.74
N LYS A 102 3.32 0.63 20.46
CA LYS A 102 3.21 1.31 19.16
C LYS A 102 4.56 1.37 18.44
N GLU A 103 4.51 1.31 17.11
CA GLU A 103 5.66 1.63 16.27
C GLU A 103 5.94 3.14 16.32
N THR A 104 7.17 3.50 16.64
CA THR A 104 7.68 4.88 16.57
C THR A 104 8.92 4.92 15.69
N LEU A 105 9.34 6.12 15.28
CA LEU A 105 10.63 6.30 14.60
C LEU A 105 11.74 5.66 15.44
N GLY A 106 12.59 4.86 14.80
CA GLY A 106 13.65 4.14 15.48
C GLY A 106 14.56 5.07 16.27
N VAL A 107 14.85 4.68 17.52
CA VAL A 107 15.93 5.28 18.29
C VAL A 107 17.24 4.75 17.71
N PRO A 108 18.15 5.61 17.20
CA PRO A 108 19.37 5.13 16.58
C PRO A 108 20.26 4.47 17.63
N PRO A 109 20.87 3.29 17.34
CA PRO A 109 21.83 2.68 18.25
C PRO A 109 23.11 3.54 18.38
N PRO A 110 23.96 3.30 19.40
CA PRO A 110 25.20 4.04 19.58
C PRO A 110 26.06 4.06 18.30
N GLY A 111 26.48 5.26 17.89
CA GLY A 111 27.25 5.47 16.66
C GLY A 111 26.42 5.65 15.39
N TYR A 112 25.09 5.58 15.48
CA TYR A 112 24.16 5.90 14.39
C TYR A 112 23.46 7.24 14.63
N LYS A 113 23.07 7.89 13.53
CA LYS A 113 22.25 9.11 13.48
C LYS A 113 20.77 8.75 13.31
N PRO A 114 19.85 9.65 13.70
CA PRO A 114 18.43 9.49 13.40
C PRO A 114 18.15 9.31 11.92
N TYR A 115 16.96 8.80 11.59
CA TYR A 115 16.49 8.67 10.21
C TYR A 115 16.56 10.03 9.49
N PRO A 116 17.23 10.12 8.32
CA PRO A 116 17.36 11.38 7.61
C PRO A 116 16.05 11.93 7.03
N GLY A 117 15.09 11.05 6.77
CA GLY A 117 13.79 11.33 6.18
C GLY A 117 13.50 10.49 4.95
N GLY A 118 12.23 10.31 4.60
CA GLY A 118 11.82 9.61 3.39
C GLY A 118 12.05 10.46 2.15
N HIS A 119 12.41 9.83 1.03
CA HIS A 119 12.70 10.49 -0.23
C HIS A 119 11.61 10.19 -1.26
N LEU A 120 11.37 11.15 -2.14
CA LEU A 120 10.68 10.91 -3.40
C LEU A 120 11.72 10.46 -4.44
N LEU A 121 11.52 9.28 -5.02
CA LEU A 121 12.47 8.68 -5.96
C LEU A 121 11.80 8.37 -7.31
N SER A 122 12.62 8.27 -8.36
CA SER A 122 12.26 7.49 -9.54
C SER A 122 13.35 6.51 -9.94
N TYR A 123 12.96 5.47 -10.68
CA TYR A 123 13.86 4.54 -11.36
C TYR A 123 13.60 4.56 -12.86
N ASP A 124 14.61 4.92 -13.65
CA ASP A 124 14.53 4.99 -15.10
C ASP A 124 14.69 3.60 -15.73
N LEU A 125 13.67 3.14 -16.46
CA LEU A 125 13.64 1.81 -17.06
C LEU A 125 14.63 1.64 -18.23
N ARG A 126 15.12 2.74 -18.83
CA ARG A 126 16.10 2.71 -19.93
C ARG A 126 17.53 2.72 -19.41
N SER A 127 17.86 3.68 -18.55
CA SER A 127 19.23 3.84 -18.05
C SER A 127 19.52 2.98 -16.83
N GLY A 128 18.49 2.49 -16.13
CA GLY A 128 18.61 1.75 -14.89
C GLY A 128 19.16 2.59 -13.73
N LYS A 129 18.81 3.88 -13.70
CA LYS A 129 19.33 4.84 -12.71
C LYS A 129 18.22 5.34 -11.81
N PHE A 130 18.56 5.59 -10.56
CA PHE A 130 17.71 6.31 -9.63
C PHE A 130 17.88 7.83 -9.79
N GLU A 131 16.80 8.56 -9.54
CA GLU A 131 16.80 10.01 -9.37
C GLU A 131 16.07 10.35 -8.08
N ASP A 132 16.64 11.25 -7.29
CA ASP A 132 16.10 11.72 -6.01
C ASP A 132 15.54 13.13 -6.16
N TYR A 133 14.29 13.32 -5.72
CA TYR A 133 13.56 14.57 -5.82
C TYR A 133 13.44 15.30 -4.49
N GLY A 134 13.99 14.76 -3.41
CA GLY A 134 14.10 15.43 -2.12
C GLY A 134 13.38 14.72 -0.98
N ILE A 135 13.55 15.30 0.19
CA ILE A 135 13.19 14.71 1.49
C ILE A 135 11.81 15.21 1.93
N ALA A 136 11.01 14.28 2.45
CA ALA A 136 9.70 14.54 3.01
C ALA A 136 9.75 15.52 4.20
N PRO A 137 8.66 16.28 4.42
CA PRO A 137 8.56 17.19 5.56
C PRO A 137 8.90 16.52 6.89
N ASN A 138 9.51 17.29 7.81
CA ASN A 138 9.89 16.86 9.16
C ASN A 138 10.82 15.64 9.23
N ARG A 139 11.48 15.26 8.13
CA ARG A 139 12.31 14.04 8.06
C ARG A 139 11.53 12.78 8.42
N GLU A 140 10.25 12.79 8.11
CA GLU A 140 9.36 11.65 8.27
C GLU A 140 9.47 10.71 7.06
N GLY A 141 9.04 9.46 7.21
CA GLY A 141 8.97 8.56 6.06
C GLY A 141 7.76 8.86 5.19
N VAL A 142 7.76 8.45 3.92
CA VAL A 142 6.59 8.59 3.05
C VAL A 142 5.71 7.34 3.15
N LEU A 143 4.47 7.52 3.58
CA LEU A 143 3.54 6.41 3.82
C LEU A 143 2.59 6.17 2.65
N THR A 144 2.24 7.26 1.95
CA THR A 144 1.30 7.24 0.84
C THR A 144 1.81 8.14 -0.26
N PHE A 145 1.67 7.71 -1.50
CA PHE A 145 2.15 8.43 -2.68
C PHE A 145 1.24 8.15 -3.88
N ASN A 146 0.99 9.19 -4.69
CA ASN A 146 0.48 9.06 -6.05
C ASN A 146 0.88 10.32 -6.86
N MET A 147 0.58 10.36 -8.15
CA MET A 147 1.06 11.42 -9.03
C MET A 147 0.05 11.79 -10.13
N ASP A 148 -0.09 13.09 -10.41
CA ASP A 148 -0.63 13.58 -11.69
C ASP A 148 0.46 13.45 -12.76
N THR A 149 0.39 12.38 -13.55
CA THR A 149 1.35 12.09 -14.62
C THR A 149 1.16 12.97 -15.86
N ARG A 150 0.04 13.72 -15.97
CA ARG A 150 -0.13 14.69 -17.08
C ARG A 150 0.58 16.00 -16.78
N ARG A 151 0.66 16.40 -15.52
CA ARG A 151 1.23 17.70 -15.09
C ARG A 151 2.54 17.57 -14.33
N GLY A 152 3.00 16.34 -14.03
CA GLY A 152 4.25 16.10 -13.33
C GLY A 152 4.21 16.49 -11.85
N ARG A 153 3.07 16.25 -11.17
CA ARG A 153 2.91 16.60 -9.74
C ARG A 153 2.76 15.36 -8.87
N MET A 154 3.67 15.19 -7.93
CA MET A 154 3.62 14.12 -6.93
C MET A 154 2.89 14.59 -5.69
N PHE A 155 2.13 13.70 -5.07
CA PHE A 155 1.39 13.92 -3.83
C PHE A 155 1.75 12.84 -2.83
N ALA A 156 1.97 13.22 -1.58
CA ALA A 156 2.35 12.28 -0.55
C ALA A 156 1.81 12.66 0.83
N LEU A 157 1.65 11.62 1.67
CA LEU A 157 1.44 11.75 3.12
C LEU A 157 2.64 11.16 3.85
N THR A 158 3.13 11.89 4.85
CA THR A 158 4.20 11.42 5.72
C THR A 158 3.69 10.47 6.81
N TRP A 159 4.62 9.78 7.47
CA TRP A 159 4.38 9.07 8.72
C TRP A 159 5.50 9.39 9.71
N PRO A 160 5.18 9.65 11.00
CA PRO A 160 3.87 9.35 11.61
C PRO A 160 2.82 10.47 11.55
N SER A 161 3.17 11.73 11.27
CA SER A 161 2.25 12.86 11.46
C SER A 161 1.16 13.01 10.40
N GLY A 162 1.24 12.31 9.27
CA GLY A 162 0.28 12.45 8.17
C GLY A 162 0.27 13.85 7.54
N ILE A 163 1.46 14.42 7.31
CA ILE A 163 1.61 15.70 6.63
C ILE A 163 1.38 15.48 5.14
N PHE A 164 0.40 16.19 4.56
CA PHE A 164 0.20 16.18 3.11
C PHE A 164 1.12 17.19 2.46
N PHE A 165 1.82 16.78 1.41
CA PHE A 165 2.68 17.65 0.61
C PHE A 165 2.61 17.30 -0.87
N ARG A 166 2.93 18.29 -1.71
CA ARG A 166 3.15 18.10 -3.13
C ARG A 166 4.59 18.35 -3.51
N TYR A 167 5.03 17.73 -4.61
CA TYR A 167 6.24 18.08 -5.33
C TYR A 167 5.92 18.30 -6.80
N ASP A 168 6.37 19.42 -7.36
CA ASP A 168 6.17 19.75 -8.77
C ASP A 168 7.48 19.53 -9.54
N LEU A 169 7.47 18.61 -10.52
CA LEU A 169 8.66 18.19 -11.25
C LEU A 169 9.27 19.29 -12.11
N ALA A 170 8.44 20.16 -12.69
CA ALA A 170 8.88 21.21 -13.58
C ALA A 170 9.62 22.31 -12.80
N THR A 171 9.07 22.70 -11.66
CA THR A 171 9.63 23.77 -10.81
C THR A 171 10.59 23.25 -9.75
N ARG A 172 10.63 21.93 -9.51
CA ARG A 172 11.35 21.27 -8.41
C ARG A 172 11.00 21.83 -7.03
N GLN A 173 9.75 22.25 -6.87
CA GLN A 173 9.26 22.83 -5.62
C GLN A 173 8.41 21.85 -4.83
N GLN A 174 8.80 21.68 -3.56
CA GLN A 174 8.00 21.00 -2.55
C GLN A 174 7.14 22.00 -1.78
N ARG A 175 5.85 21.70 -1.59
CA ARG A 175 4.95 22.49 -0.73
C ARG A 175 4.24 21.58 0.26
N SER A 176 4.40 21.86 1.55
CA SER A 176 3.65 21.23 2.63
C SER A 176 2.32 21.95 2.86
N PHE A 177 1.28 21.19 3.17
CA PHE A 177 -0.04 21.68 3.55
C PHE A 177 -0.36 21.39 5.02
N GLY A 178 0.61 20.92 5.79
CA GLY A 178 0.44 20.58 7.20
C GLY A 178 -0.17 19.20 7.43
N LYS A 179 -0.45 18.90 8.71
CA LYS A 179 -1.02 17.63 9.17
C LYS A 179 -2.48 17.52 8.73
N MET A 180 -2.87 16.35 8.22
CA MET A 180 -4.24 16.09 7.75
C MET A 180 -5.04 15.17 8.69
N CYS A 181 -4.43 14.72 9.79
CA CYS A 181 -5.01 13.73 10.69
C CYS A 181 -4.57 13.97 12.14
N ALA A 182 -4.89 15.15 12.71
CA ALA A 182 -4.46 15.54 14.05
C ALA A 182 -2.94 15.35 14.25
N ASP A 183 -2.48 14.60 15.25
CA ASP A 183 -1.06 14.27 15.44
C ASP A 183 -0.64 12.97 14.74
N GLY A 184 -1.52 12.41 13.90
CA GLY A 184 -1.28 11.20 13.12
C GLY A 184 -1.10 9.97 14.01
N GLU A 185 -0.21 9.08 13.58
CA GLU A 185 0.10 7.84 14.28
C GLU A 185 1.10 8.04 15.43
N ASP A 186 1.64 9.26 15.59
CA ASP A 186 2.44 9.69 16.75
C ASP A 186 1.54 10.11 17.93
N GLY A 187 0.27 10.42 17.65
CA GLY A 187 -0.70 10.84 18.65
C GLY A 187 -1.04 9.76 19.69
N VAL A 188 -1.63 10.20 20.79
CA VAL A 188 -2.09 9.34 21.88
C VAL A 188 -3.50 9.75 22.31
N GLY A 189 -4.39 8.77 22.47
CA GLY A 189 -5.78 9.01 22.85
C GLY A 189 -6.44 10.00 21.89
N PRO A 190 -6.98 11.14 22.36
CA PRO A 190 -7.78 12.04 21.54
C PRO A 190 -7.04 12.61 20.32
N THR A 191 -5.71 12.68 20.31
CA THR A 191 -4.93 13.23 19.19
C THR A 191 -4.46 12.20 18.16
N TYR A 192 -4.62 10.89 18.43
CA TYR A 192 -4.24 9.83 17.50
C TYR A 192 -5.21 9.76 16.32
N ARG A 193 -4.70 9.64 15.09
CA ARG A 193 -5.50 9.26 13.92
C ARG A 193 -4.65 8.43 12.96
N THR A 194 -5.15 7.27 12.53
CA THR A 194 -4.49 6.46 11.50
C THR A 194 -4.42 7.22 10.17
N VAL A 195 -3.23 7.27 9.57
CA VAL A 195 -2.97 8.00 8.32
C VAL A 195 -3.60 7.26 7.13
N CYS A 196 -4.12 7.98 6.13
CA CYS A 196 -4.64 7.33 4.93
C CYS A 196 -3.52 6.61 4.15
N ARG A 197 -3.81 5.42 3.59
CA ARG A 197 -2.83 4.57 2.88
C ARG A 197 -2.91 4.66 1.35
N SER A 198 -3.78 5.52 0.80
CA SER A 198 -3.96 5.64 -0.65
C SER A 198 -4.46 7.02 -1.07
N ILE A 199 -3.89 7.58 -2.14
CA ILE A 199 -4.32 8.83 -2.77
C ILE A 199 -4.87 8.50 -4.15
N ALA A 200 -6.03 9.04 -4.51
CA ALA A 200 -6.52 9.03 -5.89
C ALA A 200 -6.19 10.37 -6.58
N VAL A 201 -5.90 10.34 -7.87
CA VAL A 201 -5.62 11.55 -8.66
C VAL A 201 -6.57 11.61 -9.84
N ASP A 202 -7.37 12.68 -9.93
CA ASP A 202 -8.15 12.99 -11.13
C ASP A 202 -7.21 13.62 -12.16
N LEU A 203 -6.84 12.83 -13.18
CA LEU A 203 -5.92 13.30 -14.22
C LEU A 203 -6.55 14.37 -15.13
N ASP A 204 -7.87 14.54 -15.15
CA ASP A 204 -8.51 15.56 -15.99
C ASP A 204 -8.20 16.96 -15.46
N ASP A 205 -8.27 17.19 -14.15
CA ASP A 205 -8.05 18.52 -13.56
C ASP A 205 -6.80 18.63 -12.67
N GLY A 206 -6.18 17.51 -12.32
CA GLY A 206 -4.97 17.43 -11.49
C GLY A 206 -5.24 17.44 -9.98
N SER A 207 -6.51 17.31 -9.57
CA SER A 207 -6.88 17.20 -8.16
C SER A 207 -6.44 15.86 -7.58
N ALA A 208 -6.08 15.87 -6.29
CA ALA A 208 -5.80 14.66 -5.54
C ALA A 208 -6.80 14.50 -4.39
N TYR A 209 -7.19 13.26 -4.10
CA TYR A 209 -8.18 12.92 -3.09
C TYR A 209 -7.62 11.87 -2.13
N PHE A 210 -7.94 12.02 -0.85
CA PHE A 210 -7.58 11.10 0.23
C PHE A 210 -8.58 11.26 1.38
N THR A 211 -8.52 10.38 2.37
CA THR A 211 -9.47 10.40 3.49
C THR A 211 -8.78 10.63 4.83
N THR A 212 -9.56 10.85 5.89
CA THR A 212 -9.10 10.75 7.27
C THR A 212 -9.77 9.55 7.96
N SER A 213 -9.23 9.10 9.10
CA SER A 213 -9.86 8.01 9.87
C SER A 213 -11.22 8.40 10.43
N GLU A 214 -11.56 9.70 10.43
CA GLU A 214 -12.86 10.24 10.83
C GLU A 214 -13.89 10.24 9.68
N GLY A 215 -13.46 9.88 8.47
CA GLY A 215 -14.29 9.72 7.29
C GLY A 215 -14.34 10.94 6.38
N THR A 216 -13.68 12.04 6.74
CA THR A 216 -13.58 13.22 5.89
C THR A 216 -12.89 12.86 4.59
N ILE A 217 -13.51 13.19 3.45
CA ILE A 217 -12.85 13.16 2.13
C ILE A 217 -12.17 14.53 1.93
N LEU A 218 -10.86 14.52 1.74
CA LEU A 218 -10.05 15.70 1.48
C LEU A 218 -9.72 15.78 -0.02
N ARG A 219 -9.72 17.00 -0.55
CA ARG A 219 -9.33 17.32 -1.92
C ARG A 219 -8.19 18.33 -1.90
N TYR A 220 -7.10 18.01 -2.59
CA TYR A 220 -6.18 19.00 -3.13
C TYR A 220 -6.74 19.54 -4.45
N ASP A 221 -6.92 20.85 -4.55
CA ASP A 221 -7.33 21.54 -5.77
C ASP A 221 -6.10 22.13 -6.49
N ALA A 222 -5.86 21.66 -7.71
CA ALA A 222 -4.70 22.05 -8.51
C ALA A 222 -4.75 23.51 -9.02
N ARG A 223 -5.93 24.13 -9.07
CA ARG A 223 -6.12 25.52 -9.52
C ARG A 223 -5.75 26.52 -8.44
N THR A 224 -6.14 26.24 -7.20
CA THR A 224 -5.91 27.13 -6.05
C THR A 224 -4.68 26.72 -5.25
N ASP A 225 -4.11 25.54 -5.51
CA ASP A 225 -2.99 24.95 -4.79
C ASP A 225 -3.27 24.93 -3.28
N SER A 226 -4.41 24.32 -2.92
CA SER A 226 -4.94 24.27 -1.55
C SER A 226 -5.61 22.93 -1.27
N VAL A 227 -5.69 22.55 0.01
CA VAL A 227 -6.39 21.35 0.47
C VAL A 227 -7.61 21.74 1.30
N ALA A 228 -8.75 21.12 1.03
CA ALA A 228 -9.97 21.34 1.80
C ALA A 228 -10.85 20.06 1.84
N PRO A 229 -11.73 19.93 2.84
CA PRO A 229 -12.77 18.90 2.84
C PRO A 229 -13.70 19.04 1.63
N VAL A 230 -14.12 17.90 1.08
CA VAL A 230 -15.24 17.83 0.13
C VAL A 230 -16.53 18.07 0.91
N ALA A 231 -17.35 19.01 0.44
CA ALA A 231 -18.62 19.34 1.08
C ALA A 231 -19.72 18.35 0.70
N GLY A 232 -20.55 17.98 1.68
CA GLY A 232 -21.79 17.22 1.45
C GLY A 232 -21.64 15.69 1.35
N GLU A 233 -20.43 15.14 1.44
CA GLU A 233 -20.19 13.69 1.39
C GLU A 233 -19.00 13.27 2.25
N ASP A 234 -19.04 12.04 2.77
CA ASP A 234 -18.00 11.43 3.60
C ASP A 234 -17.95 9.89 3.43
N MET A 235 -16.98 9.27 4.09
CA MET A 235 -16.86 7.80 4.16
C MET A 235 -17.74 7.17 5.24
N LYS A 236 -18.44 7.93 6.10
CA LYS A 236 -19.21 7.36 7.22
C LYS A 236 -20.52 6.76 6.70
N LYS A 237 -20.56 5.44 6.59
CA LYS A 237 -21.76 4.67 6.23
C LYS A 237 -21.91 3.50 7.18
N ASP A 238 -23.13 3.22 7.64
CA ASP A 238 -23.40 2.16 8.63
C ASP A 238 -22.83 0.79 8.22
N TYR A 239 -22.86 0.49 6.92
CA TYR A 239 -22.36 -0.76 6.35
C TYR A 239 -20.84 -0.91 6.40
N LEU A 240 -20.09 0.20 6.54
CA LEU A 240 -18.65 0.16 6.69
C LEU A 240 -18.22 -0.21 8.11
N GLY A 241 -19.12 -0.07 9.09
CA GLY A 241 -18.87 -0.33 10.51
C GLY A 241 -18.80 0.93 11.35
N TRP A 242 -18.64 0.73 12.66
CA TRP A 242 -18.56 1.79 13.66
C TRP A 242 -17.17 1.81 14.25
N TYR A 243 -16.48 2.93 14.13
CA TYR A 243 -15.09 3.07 14.57
C TYR A 243 -14.93 4.28 15.49
N ASP A 244 -14.10 4.11 16.51
CA ASP A 244 -13.51 5.20 17.27
C ASP A 244 -12.21 5.63 16.57
N PRO A 245 -12.19 6.75 15.82
CA PRO A 245 -11.03 7.16 15.04
C PRO A 245 -9.81 7.50 15.92
N THR A 246 -10.01 7.67 17.23
CA THR A 246 -8.95 7.96 18.21
C THR A 246 -8.23 6.70 18.70
N SER A 247 -8.77 5.52 18.40
CA SER A 247 -8.19 4.23 18.76
C SER A 247 -7.27 3.70 17.64
N PRO A 248 -6.10 3.14 17.99
CA PRO A 248 -5.23 2.47 17.01
C PRO A 248 -5.77 1.08 16.61
N GLY A 249 -5.10 0.45 15.65
CA GLY A 249 -5.38 -0.93 15.25
C GLY A 249 -6.53 -1.11 14.25
N HIS A 250 -7.02 -0.02 13.65
CA HIS A 250 -7.93 -0.05 12.51
C HIS A 250 -7.75 1.20 11.64
N MET A 251 -8.25 1.17 10.40
CA MET A 251 -8.22 2.33 9.50
C MET A 251 -9.24 3.42 9.86
N GLY A 252 -10.13 3.19 10.83
CA GLY A 252 -11.32 4.01 11.02
C GLY A 252 -12.18 3.97 9.77
N TYR A 253 -12.62 5.15 9.32
CA TYR A 253 -13.37 5.32 8.06
C TYR A 253 -12.47 5.62 6.84
N ASN A 254 -11.14 5.52 6.96
CA ASN A 254 -10.30 5.68 5.79
C ASN A 254 -10.61 4.61 4.75
N TRP A 255 -10.57 4.97 3.47
CA TRP A 255 -10.42 3.96 2.45
C TRP A 255 -9.07 3.26 2.56
N ARG A 256 -9.00 2.00 2.12
CA ARG A 256 -7.79 1.19 2.23
C ARG A 256 -6.89 1.33 1.01
N GLN A 257 -7.48 1.20 -0.18
CA GLN A 257 -6.83 1.38 -1.47
C GLN A 257 -7.85 1.92 -2.47
N VAL A 258 -7.42 2.86 -3.31
CA VAL A 258 -8.23 3.46 -4.37
C VAL A 258 -7.49 3.50 -5.72
N PHE A 259 -8.25 3.62 -6.80
CA PHE A 259 -7.75 4.03 -8.10
C PHE A 259 -8.75 4.97 -8.82
N TRP A 260 -8.23 5.80 -9.72
CA TRP A 260 -9.02 6.62 -10.63
C TRP A 260 -9.36 5.83 -11.89
N ARG A 261 -10.63 5.81 -12.30
CA ARG A 261 -11.05 5.22 -13.58
C ARG A 261 -11.48 6.30 -14.55
N ALA A 262 -10.59 6.64 -15.49
CA ALA A 262 -10.80 7.73 -16.45
C ALA A 262 -12.07 7.57 -17.31
N LYS A 263 -12.47 6.32 -17.63
CA LYS A 263 -13.71 6.03 -18.37
C LYS A 263 -14.95 6.57 -17.67
N ASP A 264 -15.01 6.40 -16.36
CA ASP A 264 -16.18 6.76 -15.55
C ASP A 264 -16.05 8.14 -14.92
N LYS A 265 -14.81 8.67 -14.88
CA LYS A 265 -14.44 9.86 -14.14
C LYS A 265 -14.79 9.77 -12.66
N MET A 266 -14.51 8.61 -12.08
CA MET A 266 -14.79 8.27 -10.68
C MET A 266 -13.61 7.60 -10.02
N ILE A 267 -13.58 7.70 -8.68
CA ILE A 267 -12.66 6.98 -7.81
C ILE A 267 -13.34 5.68 -7.39
N TYR A 268 -12.64 4.57 -7.52
CA TYR A 268 -13.07 3.27 -7.00
C TYR A 268 -12.14 2.83 -5.90
N GLY A 269 -12.67 2.22 -4.85
CA GLY A 269 -11.84 1.77 -3.74
C GLY A 269 -12.48 0.73 -2.86
N VAL A 270 -11.66 0.18 -1.98
CA VAL A 270 -12.11 -0.75 -0.93
C VAL A 270 -11.92 -0.10 0.44
N HIS A 271 -12.93 -0.20 1.31
CA HIS A 271 -12.85 0.30 2.68
C HIS A 271 -12.05 -0.65 3.60
N GLY A 272 -11.30 -0.10 4.55
CA GLY A 272 -10.49 -0.87 5.50
C GLY A 272 -11.32 -1.84 6.36
N ASN A 273 -10.79 -3.04 6.61
CA ASN A 273 -11.43 -4.19 7.29
C ASN A 273 -12.75 -4.73 6.71
N SER A 274 -13.68 -3.85 6.33
CA SER A 274 -15.01 -4.24 5.88
C SER A 274 -14.99 -4.98 4.54
N GLY A 275 -14.06 -4.61 3.66
CA GLY A 275 -13.95 -5.15 2.30
C GLY A 275 -15.06 -4.72 1.36
N TYR A 276 -15.81 -3.67 1.70
CA TYR A 276 -16.77 -3.06 0.77
C TYR A 276 -16.04 -2.29 -0.32
N LEU A 277 -16.35 -2.65 -1.57
CA LEU A 277 -16.09 -1.87 -2.76
C LEU A 277 -17.05 -0.69 -2.79
N PHE A 278 -16.52 0.49 -3.08
CA PHE A 278 -17.29 1.70 -3.30
C PHE A 278 -16.82 2.42 -4.57
N ARG A 279 -17.64 3.35 -5.05
CA ARG A 279 -17.24 4.39 -5.99
C ARG A 279 -17.57 5.77 -5.45
N PHE A 280 -16.80 6.77 -5.85
CA PHE A 280 -16.98 8.16 -5.48
C PHE A 280 -16.90 9.04 -6.73
N ASP A 281 -17.93 9.87 -6.94
CA ASP A 281 -17.98 10.89 -7.99
C ASP A 281 -17.52 12.24 -7.41
N PRO A 282 -16.34 12.76 -7.82
CA PRO A 282 -15.87 14.05 -7.33
C PRO A 282 -16.57 15.27 -7.96
N ARG A 283 -17.29 15.09 -9.10
CA ARG A 283 -17.98 16.18 -9.81
C ARG A 283 -19.38 16.42 -9.26
N ALA A 284 -20.03 15.35 -8.81
CA ALA A 284 -21.24 15.40 -8.02
C ALA A 284 -20.98 14.63 -6.71
N PRO A 285 -20.37 15.27 -5.68
CA PRO A 285 -19.88 14.61 -4.47
C PRO A 285 -20.86 13.59 -3.91
N ARG A 286 -20.59 12.32 -4.22
CA ARG A 286 -21.45 11.19 -3.87
C ARG A 286 -20.65 9.92 -3.80
N LEU A 287 -20.74 9.23 -2.66
CA LEU A 287 -20.14 7.94 -2.41
C LEU A 287 -21.21 6.86 -2.43
N GLU A 288 -20.96 5.80 -3.19
CA GLU A 288 -21.87 4.67 -3.31
C GLU A 288 -21.14 3.36 -2.99
N LEU A 289 -21.71 2.59 -2.06
CA LEU A 289 -21.28 1.23 -1.80
C LEU A 289 -21.80 0.31 -2.91
N LEU A 290 -20.94 -0.56 -3.44
CA LEU A 290 -21.27 -1.45 -4.55
C LEU A 290 -21.47 -2.90 -4.10
N GLU A 291 -20.46 -3.50 -3.48
CA GLU A 291 -20.48 -4.92 -3.07
C GLU A 291 -19.41 -5.17 -2.00
N ARG A 292 -19.63 -6.14 -1.12
CA ARG A 292 -18.59 -6.66 -0.24
C ARG A 292 -17.76 -7.70 -0.97
N ILE A 293 -16.57 -7.31 -1.41
CA ILE A 293 -15.69 -8.11 -2.26
C ILE A 293 -14.64 -8.93 -1.48
N THR A 294 -14.91 -9.34 -0.24
CA THR A 294 -14.02 -10.26 0.51
C THR A 294 -14.15 -11.70 0.02
N SER A 295 -13.36 -12.65 0.54
CA SER A 295 -13.54 -14.08 0.24
C SER A 295 -14.96 -14.56 0.57
N GLU A 296 -15.45 -15.54 -0.18
CA GLU A 296 -16.77 -16.12 0.01
C GLU A 296 -16.93 -16.72 1.42
N PRO A 297 -15.97 -17.47 1.98
CA PRO A 297 -16.08 -17.96 3.35
C PRO A 297 -16.15 -16.81 4.37
N SER A 298 -15.40 -15.71 4.19
CA SER A 298 -15.49 -14.52 5.05
C SER A 298 -16.83 -13.80 4.93
N ARG A 299 -17.46 -13.79 3.75
CA ARG A 299 -18.84 -13.29 3.56
C ARG A 299 -19.84 -14.12 4.34
N ARG A 300 -19.76 -15.44 4.21
CA ARG A 300 -20.71 -16.37 4.85
C ARG A 300 -20.66 -16.33 6.38
N CYS A 301 -19.48 -16.15 6.97
CA CYS A 301 -19.32 -16.12 8.42
C CYS A 301 -19.29 -14.70 9.04
N GLY A 302 -19.40 -13.64 8.22
CA GLY A 302 -19.39 -12.26 8.70
C GLY A 302 -18.05 -11.79 9.27
N MET A 303 -16.94 -12.39 8.83
CA MET A 303 -15.60 -12.09 9.35
C MET A 303 -14.94 -10.95 8.57
N PHE A 304 -14.38 -9.96 9.28
CA PHE A 304 -13.41 -9.04 8.71
C PHE A 304 -12.07 -9.72 8.45
N ASP A 305 -11.26 -9.18 7.54
CA ASP A 305 -9.88 -9.63 7.38
C ASP A 305 -9.14 -9.63 8.75
N GLN A 306 -8.26 -10.62 8.97
CA GLN A 306 -7.47 -10.71 10.19
C GLN A 306 -6.32 -9.70 10.20
N PHE A 307 -5.87 -9.22 9.04
CA PHE A 307 -5.03 -8.01 9.01
C PHE A 307 -5.84 -6.80 9.49
N SER A 308 -5.38 -6.14 10.55
CA SER A 308 -6.16 -5.18 11.34
C SER A 308 -6.63 -3.94 10.58
N TYR A 309 -5.98 -3.62 9.45
CA TYR A 309 -6.32 -2.52 8.55
C TYR A 309 -7.07 -2.98 7.27
N GLY A 310 -7.23 -4.28 7.05
CA GLY A 310 -7.56 -4.87 5.76
C GLY A 310 -6.36 -4.85 4.80
N TYR A 311 -6.52 -5.43 3.62
CA TYR A 311 -5.42 -5.66 2.69
C TYR A 311 -5.22 -4.54 1.67
N LEU A 312 -3.96 -4.34 1.25
CA LEU A 312 -3.58 -3.37 0.21
C LEU A 312 -3.67 -3.92 -1.23
N GLY A 313 -3.71 -5.24 -1.37
CA GLY A 313 -3.63 -5.91 -2.67
C GLY A 313 -4.89 -5.73 -3.49
N PHE A 314 -5.15 -4.52 -3.98
CA PHE A 314 -6.33 -4.11 -4.75
C PHE A 314 -5.88 -3.36 -6.00
N ALA A 315 -6.20 -3.88 -7.19
CA ALA A 315 -5.77 -3.31 -8.46
C ALA A 315 -6.82 -3.49 -9.57
N LEU A 316 -6.88 -2.52 -10.48
CA LEU A 316 -7.65 -2.65 -11.72
C LEU A 316 -6.85 -3.47 -12.73
N GLY A 317 -7.49 -4.47 -13.33
CA GLY A 317 -6.92 -5.32 -14.36
C GLY A 317 -6.52 -4.56 -15.63
N PRO A 318 -5.64 -5.14 -16.46
CA PRO A 318 -5.23 -4.55 -17.74
C PRO A 318 -6.39 -4.42 -18.75
N ASP A 319 -7.52 -5.09 -18.49
CA ASP A 319 -8.77 -4.95 -19.25
C ASP A 319 -9.56 -3.68 -18.89
N HIS A 320 -9.08 -2.89 -17.92
CA HIS A 320 -9.69 -1.67 -17.42
C HIS A 320 -11.13 -1.82 -16.89
N LYS A 321 -11.53 -3.04 -16.51
CA LYS A 321 -12.88 -3.34 -16.00
C LYS A 321 -12.90 -4.31 -14.82
N THR A 322 -11.93 -5.22 -14.72
CA THR A 322 -11.94 -6.26 -13.69
C THR A 322 -11.02 -5.88 -12.55
N ILE A 323 -11.61 -5.59 -11.39
CA ILE A 323 -10.86 -5.38 -10.14
C ILE A 323 -10.36 -6.73 -9.64
N HIS A 324 -9.11 -6.78 -9.19
CA HIS A 324 -8.51 -7.89 -8.48
C HIS A 324 -8.25 -7.45 -7.03
N TYR A 325 -8.66 -8.28 -6.07
CA TYR A 325 -8.44 -8.02 -4.66
C TYR A 325 -7.92 -9.26 -3.93
N LEU A 326 -6.91 -9.06 -3.09
CA LEU A 326 -6.35 -10.05 -2.19
C LEU A 326 -6.92 -9.83 -0.80
N THR A 327 -7.54 -10.86 -0.24
CA THR A 327 -8.33 -10.78 1.01
C THR A 327 -8.19 -12.06 1.81
N GLY A 328 -8.54 -12.02 3.09
CA GLY A 328 -8.48 -13.14 4.00
C GLY A 328 -9.71 -14.05 3.95
N GLY A 329 -9.50 -15.32 4.28
CA GLY A 329 -10.53 -16.34 4.47
C GLY A 329 -10.34 -17.08 5.81
N PRO A 330 -11.41 -17.36 6.56
CA PRO A 330 -11.32 -18.08 7.83
C PRO A 330 -10.66 -19.45 7.70
N ILE A 331 -9.95 -19.86 8.75
CA ILE A 331 -9.42 -21.21 8.94
C ILE A 331 -10.27 -21.92 9.98
N TYR A 332 -10.57 -23.19 9.73
CA TYR A 332 -11.27 -24.07 10.67
C TYR A 332 -10.37 -25.25 11.05
N ILE A 333 -10.28 -25.54 12.35
CA ILE A 333 -9.60 -26.70 12.93
C ILE A 333 -10.64 -27.44 13.75
N ASP A 334 -10.87 -28.71 13.44
CA ASP A 334 -11.89 -29.56 14.08
C ASP A 334 -13.28 -28.90 14.14
N GLY A 335 -13.67 -28.24 13.05
CA GLY A 335 -14.96 -27.53 12.92
C GLY A 335 -15.05 -26.20 13.67
N LYS A 336 -14.01 -25.78 14.40
CA LYS A 336 -13.95 -24.50 15.11
C LYS A 336 -13.14 -23.48 14.33
N ARG A 337 -13.68 -22.27 14.18
CA ARG A 337 -12.96 -21.16 13.55
C ARG A 337 -11.76 -20.78 14.40
N LEU A 338 -10.57 -20.75 13.79
CA LEU A 338 -9.37 -20.23 14.42
C LEU A 338 -9.51 -18.72 14.61
N ALA A 339 -9.54 -18.26 15.86
CA ALA A 339 -9.65 -16.85 16.20
C ALA A 339 -8.28 -16.18 16.25
N GLY A 340 -8.20 -14.93 15.79
CA GLY A 340 -7.08 -14.03 16.07
C GLY A 340 -7.30 -13.22 17.35
N LYS A 341 -6.36 -12.31 17.62
CA LYS A 341 -6.47 -11.26 18.66
C LYS A 341 -7.75 -10.45 18.45
N ALA A 342 -8.39 -10.05 19.54
CA ALA A 342 -9.58 -9.18 19.49
C ALA A 342 -9.22 -7.75 19.05
N SER A 343 -8.07 -7.24 19.50
CA SER A 343 -7.57 -5.89 19.21
C SER A 343 -6.05 -5.87 19.06
N THR A 344 -5.54 -4.75 18.55
CA THR A 344 -4.10 -4.45 18.42
C THR A 344 -3.89 -2.92 18.45
N ALA A 345 -2.67 -2.47 18.68
CA ALA A 345 -2.28 -1.07 18.68
C ALA A 345 -1.59 -0.61 17.37
N MET A 346 -1.53 -1.48 16.35
CA MET A 346 -0.86 -1.19 15.08
C MET A 346 -1.50 -1.91 13.89
N GLY A 347 -0.98 -1.64 12.69
CA GLY A 347 -1.31 -2.40 11.48
C GLY A 347 -0.61 -3.75 11.48
N GLU A 348 -1.27 -4.81 11.93
CA GLU A 348 -0.68 -6.17 11.98
C GLU A 348 -1.72 -7.26 11.70
N ALA A 349 -1.25 -8.48 11.44
CA ALA A 349 -2.11 -9.66 11.42
C ALA A 349 -2.53 -10.02 12.85
N LYS A 350 -3.85 -10.00 13.12
CA LYS A 350 -4.41 -10.44 14.40
C LYS A 350 -4.39 -11.96 14.55
N GLY A 351 -4.38 -12.70 13.45
CA GLY A 351 -4.42 -14.16 13.44
C GLY A 351 -4.10 -14.70 12.06
N LEU A 352 -4.13 -16.02 11.94
CA LEU A 352 -3.96 -16.70 10.66
C LEU A 352 -5.25 -16.68 9.85
N GLU A 353 -5.09 -16.54 8.54
CA GLU A 353 -6.16 -16.68 7.56
C GLU A 353 -5.60 -17.25 6.25
N ASN A 354 -6.48 -17.73 5.39
CA ASN A 354 -6.11 -18.12 4.03
C ASN A 354 -6.15 -16.88 3.14
N LEU A 355 -5.10 -16.63 2.38
CA LEU A 355 -5.13 -15.63 1.31
C LEU A 355 -6.08 -16.12 0.20
N HIS A 356 -7.02 -15.29 -0.23
CA HIS A 356 -7.87 -15.50 -1.39
C HIS A 356 -7.60 -14.45 -2.46
N LEU A 357 -7.76 -14.84 -3.73
CA LEU A 357 -7.94 -13.90 -4.83
C LEU A 357 -9.43 -13.81 -5.15
N VAL A 358 -9.96 -12.60 -5.16
CA VAL A 358 -11.31 -12.32 -5.64
C VAL A 358 -11.25 -11.31 -6.78
N THR A 359 -12.28 -11.31 -7.62
CA THR A 359 -12.44 -10.31 -8.67
C THR A 359 -13.84 -9.71 -8.68
N TYR A 360 -13.93 -8.47 -9.16
CA TYR A 360 -15.20 -7.81 -9.44
C TYR A 360 -15.17 -7.18 -10.84
N ASP A 361 -16.07 -7.62 -11.71
CA ASP A 361 -16.28 -7.02 -13.03
C ASP A 361 -17.18 -5.78 -12.88
N LEU A 362 -16.63 -4.59 -13.11
CA LEU A 362 -17.31 -3.30 -12.94
C LEU A 362 -18.47 -3.08 -13.92
N GLU A 363 -18.47 -3.75 -15.06
CA GLU A 363 -19.49 -3.56 -16.11
C GLU A 363 -20.62 -4.59 -15.97
N LYS A 364 -20.28 -5.81 -15.55
CA LYS A 364 -21.25 -6.88 -15.30
C LYS A 364 -21.76 -6.91 -13.87
N HIS A 365 -21.20 -6.06 -12.99
CA HIS A 365 -21.48 -6.06 -11.56
C HIS A 365 -21.33 -7.44 -10.92
N ARG A 366 -20.28 -8.16 -11.30
CA ARG A 366 -20.12 -9.58 -10.95
C ARG A 366 -18.89 -9.82 -10.10
N TYR A 367 -19.12 -10.26 -8.87
CA TYR A 367 -18.11 -10.79 -7.96
C TYR A 367 -17.76 -12.25 -8.27
N THR A 368 -16.52 -12.66 -8.03
CA THR A 368 -16.06 -14.06 -8.09
C THR A 368 -14.93 -14.29 -7.09
N ASP A 369 -15.02 -15.35 -6.28
CA ASP A 369 -13.91 -15.87 -5.46
C ASP A 369 -13.19 -16.97 -6.22
N HIS A 370 -11.87 -16.84 -6.41
CA HIS A 370 -11.03 -17.84 -7.08
C HIS A 370 -10.43 -18.86 -6.10
N GLY A 371 -10.76 -18.72 -4.82
CA GLY A 371 -10.38 -19.62 -3.74
C GLY A 371 -9.05 -19.25 -3.07
N ALA A 372 -8.70 -20.06 -2.07
CA ALA A 372 -7.50 -19.88 -1.28
C ALA A 372 -6.21 -20.17 -2.08
N VAL A 373 -5.14 -19.46 -1.76
CA VAL A 373 -3.80 -19.60 -2.31
C VAL A 373 -2.92 -20.34 -1.31
N PHE A 374 -2.20 -21.37 -1.78
CA PHE A 374 -1.26 -22.16 -0.99
C PHE A 374 0.08 -22.33 -1.73
N TYR A 375 1.14 -22.61 -0.99
CA TYR A 375 2.40 -23.09 -1.54
C TYR A 375 2.32 -24.60 -1.84
N PRO A 376 3.23 -25.16 -2.65
CA PRO A 376 3.21 -26.59 -3.02
C PRO A 376 3.30 -27.55 -1.84
N ASP A 377 3.89 -27.12 -0.73
CA ASP A 377 4.02 -27.89 0.53
C ASP A 377 2.81 -27.75 1.47
N GLY A 378 1.75 -27.04 1.05
CA GLY A 378 0.55 -26.80 1.83
C GLY A 378 0.64 -25.65 2.83
N GLN A 379 1.80 -24.98 2.94
CA GLN A 379 1.90 -23.70 3.66
C GLN A 379 1.09 -22.62 2.92
N ARG A 380 0.86 -21.48 3.58
CA ARG A 380 0.05 -20.38 3.05
C ARG A 380 0.83 -19.07 2.99
N PRO A 381 0.59 -18.22 1.99
CA PRO A 381 1.08 -16.85 1.99
C PRO A 381 0.56 -16.06 3.20
N LEU A 382 1.45 -15.34 3.88
CA LEU A 382 1.12 -14.50 5.04
C LEU A 382 1.58 -13.06 4.81
N TYR A 383 0.97 -12.08 5.50
CA TYR A 383 1.33 -10.65 5.44
C TYR A 383 1.31 -10.05 4.02
N VAL A 384 0.29 -10.42 3.24
CA VAL A 384 0.18 -10.12 1.81
C VAL A 384 -0.33 -8.69 1.56
N ASN A 385 0.56 -7.70 1.48
CA ASN A 385 0.18 -6.28 1.36
C ASN A 385 0.62 -5.62 0.03
N ALA A 386 0.86 -6.41 -1.01
CA ALA A 386 1.25 -5.93 -2.34
C ALA A 386 0.53 -6.72 -3.43
N ILE A 387 0.29 -6.12 -4.60
CA ILE A 387 -0.21 -6.83 -5.78
C ILE A 387 0.36 -6.21 -7.06
N ALA A 388 0.75 -7.04 -8.01
CA ALA A 388 0.89 -6.66 -9.42
C ALA A 388 0.17 -7.64 -10.32
N LEU A 389 -0.43 -7.11 -11.39
CA LEU A 389 -1.13 -7.90 -12.41
C LEU A 389 -0.26 -7.94 -13.66
N GLY A 390 0.36 -9.09 -13.90
CA GLY A 390 1.25 -9.27 -15.03
C GLY A 390 0.51 -9.36 -16.35
N ARG A 391 1.20 -8.98 -17.43
CA ARG A 391 0.69 -9.12 -18.81
C ARG A 391 0.65 -10.57 -19.31
N ASP A 392 1.23 -11.47 -18.54
CA ASP A 392 1.22 -12.92 -18.72
C ASP A 392 0.01 -13.60 -18.05
N GLY A 393 -0.93 -12.80 -17.50
CA GLY A 393 -2.12 -13.30 -16.82
C GLY A 393 -1.87 -13.81 -15.41
N MET A 394 -0.68 -13.58 -14.86
CA MET A 394 -0.32 -13.97 -13.49
C MET A 394 -0.57 -12.82 -12.51
N VAL A 395 -0.92 -13.18 -11.28
CA VAL A 395 -0.94 -12.27 -10.13
C VAL A 395 0.35 -12.46 -9.35
N TYR A 396 1.01 -11.35 -9.06
CA TYR A 396 2.25 -11.27 -8.31
C TYR A 396 2.02 -10.58 -6.97
N THR A 397 2.71 -11.03 -5.94
CA THR A 397 2.63 -10.44 -4.60
C THR A 397 3.89 -10.75 -3.76
N LEU A 398 3.99 -10.14 -2.57
CA LEU A 398 5.14 -10.21 -1.65
C LEU A 398 4.71 -10.72 -0.26
N PRO A 399 4.44 -12.02 -0.11
CA PRO A 399 4.13 -12.62 1.17
C PRO A 399 5.39 -13.01 1.94
N ARG A 400 5.23 -13.35 3.22
CA ARG A 400 6.19 -14.16 3.94
C ARG A 400 6.24 -15.59 3.39
N ILE A 401 7.44 -16.12 3.27
CA ILE A 401 7.78 -17.47 2.83
C ILE A 401 8.68 -18.09 3.90
N THR A 402 8.31 -19.26 4.41
CA THR A 402 9.10 -19.99 5.41
C THR A 402 9.68 -21.25 4.77
N GLU A 403 11.00 -21.31 4.67
CA GLU A 403 11.75 -22.44 4.11
C GLU A 403 12.89 -22.79 5.05
N ASN A 404 13.06 -24.08 5.38
CA ASN A 404 14.13 -24.56 6.27
C ASN A 404 14.23 -23.80 7.62
N GLY A 405 13.07 -23.47 8.20
CA GLY A 405 12.98 -22.74 9.47
C GLY A 405 13.34 -21.26 9.39
N LYS A 406 13.58 -20.71 8.19
CA LYS A 406 13.85 -19.29 7.97
C LYS A 406 12.69 -18.64 7.23
N THR A 407 12.27 -17.48 7.71
CA THR A 407 11.20 -16.68 7.11
C THR A 407 11.78 -15.45 6.43
N ARG A 408 11.35 -15.17 5.21
CA ARG A 408 11.62 -13.92 4.49
C ARG A 408 10.40 -13.51 3.68
N SER A 409 10.26 -12.25 3.35
CA SER A 409 9.34 -11.82 2.28
C SER A 409 10.06 -11.89 0.94
N ASP A 410 9.40 -12.46 -0.08
CA ASP A 410 9.93 -12.50 -1.44
C ASP A 410 8.80 -12.63 -2.47
N LEU A 411 9.14 -12.65 -3.76
CA LEU A 411 8.19 -12.70 -4.85
C LEU A 411 7.46 -14.05 -4.93
N VAL A 412 6.14 -13.97 -5.04
CA VAL A 412 5.27 -15.12 -5.31
C VAL A 412 4.35 -14.80 -6.48
N ALA A 413 4.08 -15.80 -7.33
CA ALA A 413 3.13 -15.69 -8.43
C ALA A 413 2.11 -16.83 -8.43
N PHE A 414 0.87 -16.54 -8.85
CA PHE A 414 -0.16 -17.55 -9.11
C PHE A 414 -1.07 -17.11 -10.27
N PRO A 415 -1.74 -18.04 -10.96
CA PRO A 415 -2.60 -17.70 -12.08
C PRO A 415 -3.70 -16.70 -11.71
N GLY A 416 -3.83 -15.64 -12.50
CA GLY A 416 -4.98 -14.75 -12.47
C GLY A 416 -6.11 -15.25 -13.37
N PRO A 417 -7.31 -14.69 -13.24
CA PRO A 417 -8.48 -15.08 -14.04
C PRO A 417 -8.51 -14.42 -15.42
N LEU A 418 -7.71 -13.37 -15.64
CA LEU A 418 -7.53 -12.74 -16.95
C LEU A 418 -6.38 -13.45 -17.68
N LYS A 419 -6.67 -14.02 -18.84
CA LYS A 419 -5.69 -14.65 -19.74
C LYS A 419 -5.40 -13.78 -20.94
#